data_AF-A0A4R6SN25-F1
#
_entry.id   AF-A0A4R6SN25-F1
#
_cell.length_a   1.000
_cell.length_b   1.000
_cell.length_c   1.000
_cell.angle_alpha   90.00
_cell.angle_beta   90.00
_cell.angle_gamma   90.00
#
_symmetry.space_group_name_H-M   'P 1'
#
loop_
_entity.id
_entity.type
_entity.pdbx_description
1 polymer ?
#
loop_
_entity_poly.entity_id
_entity_poly.type
_entity_poly.pdbx_seq_one_letter_code
_entity_poly.pdbx_strand_id
1 'polypeptide(L)'
;MGNPKYNLDAIEHCRTAVSTLHGPAGAAGDDLPKDVPASMFGELAHSSDVAAAVSALATKASDEYDKADTVLQGVDRALDAILTTVKNVEDGNAQNLAGN
;
A
#
# COMPACT_ATOMS: atom_id res chain seq x y z
N MET A 1 16.96 8.25 -27.74
CA MET A 1 16.78 6.84 -27.35
C MET A 1 17.18 6.72 -25.89
N GLY A 2 16.23 6.49 -24.98
CA GLY A 2 16.52 6.34 -23.55
C GLY A 2 17.26 5.02 -23.30
N ASN A 3 18.22 5.02 -22.39
CA ASN A 3 19.04 3.85 -22.07
C ASN A 3 18.14 2.83 -21.33
N PRO A 4 17.97 1.59 -21.81
CA PRO A 4 17.06 0.60 -21.22
C PRO A 4 17.30 0.38 -19.70
N LYS A 5 18.58 0.38 -19.30
CA LYS A 5 19.03 0.38 -17.89
C LYS A 5 18.41 1.48 -17.03
N TYR A 6 18.28 2.70 -17.56
CA TYR A 6 17.68 3.82 -16.83
C TYR A 6 16.18 3.59 -16.56
N ASN A 7 15.48 2.92 -17.47
CA ASN A 7 14.07 2.59 -17.28
C ASN A 7 13.91 1.49 -16.20
N LEU A 8 14.80 0.50 -16.17
CA LEU A 8 14.80 -0.54 -15.12
C LEU A 8 15.07 0.05 -13.73
N ASP A 9 16.10 0.89 -13.61
CA ASP A 9 16.46 1.54 -12.36
C ASP A 9 15.31 2.44 -11.84
N ALA A 10 14.63 3.15 -12.74
CA ALA A 10 13.47 3.97 -12.38
C ALA A 10 12.28 3.13 -11.88
N ILE A 11 12.00 1.98 -12.52
CA ILE A 11 10.93 1.06 -12.09
C ILE A 11 11.27 0.44 -10.73
N GLU A 12 12.51 0.00 -10.52
CA GLU A 12 12.97 -0.54 -9.22
C GLU A 12 12.90 0.53 -8.11
N HIS A 13 13.21 1.78 -8.42
CA HIS A 13 13.06 2.89 -7.47
C HIS A 13 11.59 3.12 -7.10
N CYS A 14 10.68 3.17 -8.10
CA CYS A 14 9.25 3.29 -7.85
C CYS A 14 8.71 2.13 -7.02
N ARG A 15 9.13 0.90 -7.32
CA ARG A 15 8.74 -0.30 -6.58
C ARG A 15 9.18 -0.21 -5.12
N THR A 16 10.45 0.13 -4.89
CA THR A 16 11.00 0.30 -3.53
C THR A 16 10.23 1.38 -2.75
N ALA A 17 9.87 2.49 -3.40
CA ALA A 17 9.09 3.54 -2.77
C ALA A 17 7.65 3.11 -2.42
N VAL A 18 7.05 2.19 -3.18
CA VAL A 18 5.72 1.64 -2.87
C VAL A 18 5.82 0.56 -1.80
N SER A 19 6.88 -0.26 -1.84
CA SER A 19 7.09 -1.33 -0.86
C SER A 19 7.30 -0.82 0.57
N THR A 20 7.77 0.42 0.72
CA THR A 20 7.91 1.07 2.03
C THR A 20 6.59 1.61 2.59
N LEU A 21 5.52 1.66 1.79
CA LEU A 21 4.23 2.23 2.16
C LEU A 21 3.20 1.16 2.54
N HIS A 22 3.21 0.00 1.87
CA HIS A 22 2.39 -1.14 2.29
C HIS A 22 3.02 -1.82 3.53
N GLY A 23 2.20 -2.32 4.44
CA GLY A 23 2.57 -2.69 5.81
C GLY A 23 2.27 -1.56 6.78
N PRO A 24 2.98 -0.41 6.74
CA PRO A 24 2.68 0.73 7.59
C PRO A 24 1.28 1.30 7.41
N ALA A 25 0.72 1.24 6.18
CA ALA A 25 -0.65 1.66 5.93
C ALA A 25 -1.66 0.80 6.70
N GLY A 26 -1.55 -0.54 6.63
CA GLY A 26 -2.41 -1.45 7.41
C GLY A 26 -2.20 -1.29 8.92
N ALA A 27 -0.94 -1.21 9.37
CA ALA A 27 -0.60 -1.06 10.78
C ALA A 27 -1.20 0.23 11.40
N ALA A 28 -1.30 1.32 10.64
CA ALA A 28 -1.95 2.55 11.10
C ALA A 28 -3.45 2.36 11.41
N GLY A 29 -4.12 1.42 10.75
CA GLY A 29 -5.51 1.05 11.04
C GLY A 29 -5.66 0.12 12.24
N ASP A 30 -4.71 -0.78 12.46
CA ASP A 30 -4.71 -1.76 13.55
C ASP A 30 -4.66 -1.10 14.94
N ASP A 31 -3.93 0.00 15.08
CA ASP A 31 -3.74 0.71 16.35
C ASP A 31 -4.95 1.59 16.75
N LEU A 32 -5.99 1.67 15.94
CA LEU A 32 -7.16 2.49 16.24
C LEU A 32 -8.03 1.89 17.36
N PRO A 33 -8.51 2.70 18.32
CA PRO A 33 -9.28 2.21 19.46
C PRO A 33 -10.72 1.87 19.03
N LYS A 34 -10.95 0.59 18.69
CA LYS A 34 -12.26 0.09 18.23
C LYS A 34 -13.24 -0.20 19.36
N ASP A 35 -12.76 -0.31 20.60
CA ASP A 35 -13.56 -0.60 21.80
C ASP A 35 -13.46 0.56 22.80
N VAL A 36 -14.01 1.72 22.44
CA VAL A 36 -13.95 2.90 23.31
C VAL A 36 -15.02 2.78 24.42
N PRO A 37 -14.65 2.79 25.70
CA PRO A 37 -15.63 2.73 26.77
C PRO A 37 -16.31 4.08 26.99
N ALA A 38 -17.62 4.06 27.31
CA ALA A 38 -18.39 5.25 27.62
C ALA A 38 -17.78 6.10 28.74
N SER A 39 -17.08 5.46 29.69
CA SER A 39 -16.42 6.14 30.82
C SER A 39 -15.32 7.12 30.38
N MET A 40 -14.73 6.98 29.19
CA MET A 40 -13.79 7.96 28.64
C MET A 40 -14.44 9.31 28.34
N PHE A 41 -15.76 9.34 28.13
CA PHE A 41 -16.52 10.56 27.88
C PHE A 41 -17.23 11.09 29.15
N GLY A 42 -16.94 10.51 30.31
CA GLY A 42 -17.54 10.89 31.59
C GLY A 42 -18.98 10.41 31.75
N GLU A 43 -19.74 11.05 32.63
CA GLU A 43 -21.13 10.69 32.97
C GLU A 43 -22.18 11.47 32.17
N LEU A 44 -21.87 11.87 30.93
CA LEU A 44 -22.87 12.50 30.08
C LEU A 44 -24.02 11.51 29.81
N ALA A 45 -25.26 12.03 29.75
CA ALA A 45 -26.45 11.22 29.45
C ALA A 45 -26.34 10.42 28.14
N HIS A 46 -25.45 10.85 27.24
CA HIS A 46 -25.18 10.23 25.93
C HIS A 46 -23.74 9.71 25.78
N SER A 47 -22.99 9.52 26.86
CA SER A 47 -21.60 9.02 26.79
C SER A 47 -21.47 7.69 26.05
N SER A 48 -22.49 6.82 26.16
CA SER A 48 -22.56 5.56 25.41
C SER A 48 -22.69 5.78 23.90
N ASP A 49 -23.50 6.75 23.49
CA ASP A 49 -23.74 7.04 22.08
C ASP A 49 -22.49 7.64 21.44
N VAL A 50 -21.80 8.52 22.16
CA VAL A 50 -20.51 9.08 21.74
C VAL A 50 -19.45 7.98 21.62
N ALA A 51 -19.35 7.10 22.62
CA ALA A 51 -18.42 5.97 22.58
C ALA A 51 -18.69 5.02 21.40
N ALA A 52 -19.96 4.73 21.13
CA ALA A 52 -20.35 3.93 19.97
C ALA A 52 -19.99 4.62 18.65
N ALA A 53 -20.23 5.93 18.54
CA ALA A 53 -19.88 6.69 17.35
C ALA A 53 -18.37 6.73 17.09
N VAL A 54 -17.55 6.93 18.12
CA VAL A 54 -16.08 6.92 18.00
C VAL A 54 -15.57 5.53 17.64
N SER A 55 -16.08 4.49 18.28
CA SER A 55 -15.74 3.08 17.96
C SER A 55 -16.09 2.73 16.51
N ALA A 56 -17.26 3.16 16.03
CA ALA A 56 -17.67 2.97 14.64
C ALA A 56 -16.80 3.74 13.65
N LEU A 57 -16.37 4.97 13.99
CA LEU A 57 -15.43 5.74 13.19
C LEU A 57 -14.06 5.06 13.12
N ALA A 58 -13.52 4.62 14.26
CA ALA A 58 -12.26 3.90 14.33
C ALA A 58 -12.28 2.62 13.48
N THR A 59 -13.38 1.87 13.54
CA THR A 59 -13.59 0.67 12.69
C THR A 59 -13.56 1.03 11.21
N LYS A 60 -14.35 2.04 10.79
CA LYS A 60 -14.37 2.49 9.38
C LYS A 60 -12.99 2.96 8.90
N ALA A 61 -12.26 3.69 9.73
CA ALA A 61 -10.94 4.16 9.38
C ALA A 61 -9.96 2.98 9.21
N SER A 62 -10.00 1.99 10.11
CA SER A 62 -9.23 0.75 9.97
C SER A 62 -9.53 0.05 8.64
N ASP A 63 -10.81 -0.10 8.27
CA ASP A 63 -11.19 -0.74 7.00
C ASP A 63 -10.62 0.01 5.79
N GLU A 64 -10.56 1.34 5.83
CA GLU A 64 -9.96 2.14 4.74
C GLU A 64 -8.44 2.01 4.69
N TYR A 65 -7.76 1.90 5.83
CA TYR A 65 -6.32 1.61 5.89
C TYR A 65 -5.99 0.23 5.31
N ASP A 66 -6.79 -0.79 5.59
CA ASP A 66 -6.64 -2.14 5.00
C ASP A 66 -6.82 -2.13 3.47
N LYS A 67 -7.79 -1.35 2.98
CA LYS A 67 -7.99 -1.16 1.53
C LYS A 67 -6.81 -0.44 0.90
N ALA A 68 -6.31 0.61 1.53
CA ALA A 68 -5.13 1.34 1.06
C ALA A 68 -3.91 0.41 0.98
N ASP A 69 -3.70 -0.42 2.00
CA ASP A 69 -2.64 -1.42 2.02
C ASP A 69 -2.78 -2.41 0.85
N THR A 70 -3.98 -2.93 0.65
CA THR A 70 -4.30 -3.85 -0.46
C THR A 70 -4.01 -3.22 -1.82
N VAL A 71 -4.35 -1.94 -2.01
CA VAL A 71 -4.06 -1.20 -3.25
C VAL A 71 -2.55 -1.06 -3.45
N LEU A 72 -1.80 -0.70 -2.41
CA LEU A 72 -0.34 -0.56 -2.48
C LEU A 72 0.35 -1.90 -2.80
N GLN A 73 -0.10 -3.01 -2.20
CA GLN A 73 0.34 -4.36 -2.58
C GLN A 73 0.01 -4.70 -4.04
N GLY A 74 -1.11 -4.20 -4.57
CA GLY A 74 -1.47 -4.31 -5.98
C GLY A 74 -0.50 -3.56 -6.89
N VAL A 75 -0.13 -2.34 -6.50
CA VAL A 75 0.84 -1.50 -7.24
C VAL A 75 2.23 -2.13 -7.24
N ASP A 76 2.73 -2.63 -6.10
CA ASP A 76 4.02 -3.34 -6.04
C ASP A 76 4.08 -4.53 -7.01
N ARG A 77 3.03 -5.38 -7.00
CA ARG A 77 2.91 -6.51 -7.93
C ARG A 77 2.85 -6.07 -9.40
N ALA A 78 2.16 -4.98 -9.70
CA ALA A 78 2.10 -4.46 -11.07
C ALA A 78 3.46 -3.94 -11.54
N LEU A 79 4.20 -3.24 -10.67
CA LEU A 79 5.54 -2.75 -10.96
C LEU A 79 6.54 -3.91 -11.15
N ASP A 80 6.44 -4.97 -10.35
CA ASP A 80 7.24 -6.20 -10.52
C ASP A 80 6.97 -6.87 -11.88
N ALA A 81 5.70 -7.00 -12.28
CA ALA A 81 5.35 -7.57 -13.58
C ALA A 81 5.86 -6.72 -14.76
N ILE A 82 5.80 -5.39 -14.65
CA ILE A 82 6.37 -4.46 -15.65
C ILE A 82 7.89 -4.67 -15.72
N LEU A 83 8.57 -4.73 -14.57
CA LEU A 83 10.02 -4.96 -14.49
C LEU A 83 10.43 -6.27 -15.17
N THR A 84 9.72 -7.37 -14.89
CA THR A 84 9.94 -8.67 -15.55
C THR A 84 9.75 -8.55 -17.07
N THR A 85 8.71 -7.85 -17.52
CA THR A 85 8.43 -7.67 -18.95
C THR A 85 9.54 -6.90 -19.65
N VAL A 86 10.01 -5.79 -19.05
CA VAL A 86 11.09 -4.99 -19.61
C VAL A 86 12.38 -5.80 -19.67
N LYS A 87 12.75 -6.53 -18.61
CA LYS A 87 13.92 -7.42 -18.58
C LYS A 87 13.86 -8.46 -19.72
N ASN A 88 12.71 -9.11 -19.91
CA ASN A 88 12.54 -10.10 -20.97
C ASN A 88 12.69 -9.50 -22.38
N VAL A 89 12.17 -8.30 -22.61
CA VAL A 89 12.30 -7.60 -23.91
C VAL A 89 13.76 -7.21 -24.17
N GLU A 90 14.46 -6.73 -23.15
CA GLU A 90 15.88 -6.38 -23.25
C GLU A 90 16.75 -7.61 -23.56
N ASP A 91 16.54 -8.71 -22.85
CA ASP A 91 17.27 -9.96 -23.07
C ASP A 91 17.00 -10.54 -24.46
N GLY A 92 15.75 -10.53 -24.91
CA GLY A 92 15.38 -10.97 -26.26
C GLY A 92 16.00 -10.11 -27.36
N ASN A 93 16.05 -8.79 -27.17
CA ASN A 93 16.73 -7.89 -28.10
C ASN A 93 18.25 -8.15 -28.12
N ALA A 94 18.88 -8.31 -26.95
CA ALA A 94 20.31 -8.61 -26.88
C ALA A 94 20.68 -9.92 -27.60
N GLN A 95 19.85 -10.95 -27.46
CA GLN A 95 20.02 -12.22 -28.17
C GLN A 95 19.91 -12.07 -29.70
N ASN A 96 18.94 -11.27 -30.17
CA ASN A 96 18.77 -11.00 -31.61
C ASN A 96 19.93 -10.21 -32.22
N LEU A 97 20.56 -9.31 -31.45
CA LEU A 97 21.74 -8.55 -31.88
C LEU A 97 23.04 -9.39 -31.87
N ALA A 98 23.13 -10.42 -31.03
CA ALA A 98 24.28 -11.32 -30.96
C ALA A 98 24.23 -12.47 -32.00
N GLY A 99 23.07 -12.71 -32.60
CA GLY A 99 22.82 -13.78 -33.57
C GLY A 99 22.91 -13.37 -35.05
N ASN A 100 23.32 -12.13 -35.35
CA ASN A 100 23.45 -11.55 -36.70
C ASN A 100 24.87 -11.02 -36.92
#